data_AF-A0A0E2AZ97-F1
#
_entry.id   AF-A0A0E2AZ97-F1
#
_cell.length_a   1.000
_cell.length_b   1.000
_cell.length_c   1.000
_cell.angle_alpha   90.00
_cell.angle_beta   90.00
_cell.angle_gamma   90.00
#
_symmetry.space_group_name_H-M   'P 1'
#
loop_
_entity.id
_entity.type
_entity.pdbx_description
1 polymer ?
#
loop_
_entity_poly.entity_id
_entity_poly.type
_entity_poly.pdbx_seq_one_letter_code
_entity_poly.pdbx_strand_id
1 'polypeptide(L)' 'MQLLSGRRYTTQLKICKRIWIDSYNNERTHQDKYCSSKTPMQTFLDTKELAKNKYLDNLQFS' A
#
# COMPACT_ATOMS: atom_id res chain seq x y z
N MET A 1 42.57 -8.01 -0.37
CA MET A 1 41.87 -6.74 -0.12
C MET A 1 40.47 -6.82 -0.76
N GLN A 2 39.43 -7.08 0.03
CA GLN A 2 38.07 -7.38 -0.44
C GLN A 2 37.32 -6.12 -0.89
N LEU A 3 36.97 -6.05 -2.17
CA LEU A 3 36.01 -5.09 -2.73
C LEU A 3 34.58 -5.63 -2.54
N LEU A 4 33.98 -5.46 -1.36
CA LEU A 4 32.59 -5.89 -1.07
C LEU A 4 31.76 -4.83 -0.31
N SER A 5 32.03 -3.54 -0.50
CA SER A 5 31.30 -2.47 0.21
C SER A 5 30.07 -1.92 -0.52
N GLY A 6 29.93 -2.11 -1.84
CA GLY A 6 28.83 -1.49 -2.60
C GLY A 6 27.49 -2.24 -2.61
N ARG A 7 27.52 -3.58 -2.65
CA ARG A 7 26.29 -4.40 -2.83
C ARG A 7 25.42 -4.47 -1.58
N ARG A 8 26.03 -4.55 -0.39
CA ARG A 8 25.32 -4.73 0.89
C ARG A 8 24.41 -3.55 1.26
N TYR A 9 24.86 -2.31 1.03
CA TYR A 9 24.08 -1.11 1.34
C TYR A 9 22.85 -0.96 0.44
N THR A 10 22.96 -1.29 -0.86
CA THR A 10 21.81 -1.24 -1.77
C THR A 10 20.76 -2.30 -1.42
N THR A 11 21.17 -3.48 -0.96
CA THR A 11 20.25 -4.52 -0.50
C THR A 11 19.58 -4.12 0.82
N GLN A 12 20.34 -3.56 1.78
CA GLN A 12 19.78 -3.10 3.05
C GLN A 12 18.75 -1.98 2.85
N LEU A 13 19.05 -0.97 2.03
CA LEU A 13 18.12 0.11 1.73
C LEU A 13 16.84 -0.40 1.03
N LYS A 14 16.99 -1.31 0.07
CA LYS A 14 15.86 -1.96 -0.60
C LYS A 14 14.99 -2.78 0.37
N ILE A 15 15.61 -3.47 1.33
CA ILE A 15 14.91 -4.22 2.38
C ILE A 15 14.18 -3.28 3.33
N CYS A 16 14.85 -2.25 3.87
CA CYS A 16 14.20 -1.27 4.74
C CYS A 16 13.00 -0.59 4.05
N LYS A 17 13.13 -0.27 2.75
CA LYS A 17 12.03 0.29 1.95
C LYS A 17 10.84 -0.68 1.84
N ARG A 18 11.10 -1.97 1.62
CA ARG A 18 10.03 -2.99 1.59
C ARG A 18 9.33 -3.12 2.93
N ILE A 19 10.09 -3.26 4.01
CA ILE A 19 9.55 -3.38 5.37
C ILE A 19 8.70 -2.17 5.73
N TRP A 20 9.16 -0.97 5.41
CA TRP A 20 8.41 0.25 5.67
C TRP A 20 7.08 0.30 4.90
N ILE A 21 7.08 -0.06 3.61
CA ILE A 21 5.85 -0.11 2.80
C ILE A 21 4.87 -1.14 3.38
N ASP A 22 5.35 -2.33 3.75
CA ASP A 22 4.49 -3.40 4.27
C ASP A 22 3.87 -3.02 5.62
N SER A 23 4.64 -2.43 6.54
CA SER A 23 4.14 -1.94 7.83
C SER A 23 3.14 -0.81 7.65
N TYR A 24 3.41 0.16 6.75
CA TYR A 24 2.47 1.23 6.45
C TYR A 24 1.13 0.69 5.92
N ASN A 25 1.18 -0.28 5.02
CA ASN A 25 0.02 -0.83 4.36
C ASN A 25 -0.84 -1.72 5.27
N ASN A 26 -0.23 -2.46 6.21
CA ASN A 26 -0.91 -3.53 6.94
C ASN A 26 -1.01 -3.31 8.46
N GLU A 27 -0.20 -2.44 9.06
CA GLU A 27 -0.16 -2.29 10.53
C GLU A 27 -0.66 -0.91 10.96
N ARG A 28 -0.51 0.10 10.10
CA ARG A 28 -0.89 1.47 10.44
C ARG A 28 -2.41 1.66 10.35
N THR A 29 -3.08 1.62 11.50
CA THR A 29 -4.49 2.02 11.62
C THR A 29 -4.58 3.52 11.88
N HIS A 30 -5.30 4.25 11.03
CA HIS A 30 -5.59 5.66 11.28
C HIS A 30 -6.91 5.81 12.05
N GLN A 31 -6.92 6.61 13.12
CA GLN A 31 -8.14 6.99 13.86
C GLN A 31 -8.82 8.21 13.23
N ASP A 32 -8.86 8.27 11.90
CA ASP A 32 -9.59 9.33 11.22
C ASP A 32 -11.07 8.95 11.13
N LYS A 33 -11.95 9.94 11.23
CA LYS A 33 -13.43 9.81 11.19
C LYS A 33 -13.93 8.93 10.04
N TYR A 34 -13.17 8.85 8.95
CA TYR A 34 -13.49 8.09 7.74
C TYR A 34 -12.75 6.76 7.60
N CYS A 35 -11.70 6.53 8.40
CA CYS A 35 -10.84 5.35 8.25
C CYS A 35 -11.21 4.21 9.21
N SER A 36 -12.17 4.40 10.13
CA SER A 36 -12.75 3.34 10.99
C SER A 36 -11.72 2.39 11.63
N SER A 37 -10.52 2.90 11.97
CA SER A 37 -9.40 2.11 12.48
C SER A 37 -8.95 0.96 11.55
N LYS A 38 -9.28 1.03 10.27
CA LYS A 38 -8.84 0.11 9.22
C LYS A 38 -7.45 0.49 8.72
N THR A 39 -6.73 -0.50 8.22
CA THR A 39 -5.43 -0.31 7.56
C THR A 39 -5.65 0.17 6.13
N PRO A 40 -4.66 0.83 5.49
CA PRO A 40 -4.76 1.21 4.09
C PRO A 40 -5.16 0.06 3.16
N MET A 41 -4.62 -1.15 3.36
CA MET A 41 -4.97 -2.33 2.56
C MET A 41 -6.41 -2.79 2.79
N GLN A 42 -6.88 -2.78 4.03
CA GLN A 42 -8.27 -3.13 4.35
C GLN A 42 -9.24 -2.15 3.67
N THR A 43 -8.97 -0.85 3.76
CA THR A 43 -9.77 0.19 3.09
C THR A 43 -9.75 0.06 1.58
N PHE A 44 -8.60 -0.27 0.99
CA PHE A 44 -8.47 -0.50 -0.45
C PHE A 44 -9.35 -1.68 -0.92
N LEU A 45 -9.30 -2.80 -0.20
CA LEU A 45 -10.10 -3.98 -0.52
C LEU A 45 -11.60 -3.73 -0.34
N ASP A 46 -12.00 -3.06 0.74
CA ASP A 46 -13.41 -2.71 1.00
C ASP A 46 -13.96 -1.78 -0.10
N THR A 47 -13.15 -0.84 -0.59
CA THR A 47 -13.54 0.12 -1.62
C THR A 47 -13.60 -0.51 -3.01
N LYS A 48 -12.97 -1.67 -3.24
CA LYS A 48 -12.95 -2.35 -4.54
C LYS A 48 -14.35 -2.70 -5.03
N GLU A 49 -15.18 -3.30 -4.18
CA GLU A 49 -16.55 -3.67 -4.56
C GLU A 49 -17.44 -2.42 -4.66
N LEU A 50 -17.22 -1.40 -3.81
CA LEU A 50 -17.90 -0.11 -3.92
C LEU A 50 -17.62 0.57 -5.27
N ALA A 51 -16.36 0.54 -5.72
CA ALA A 51 -15.96 1.11 -7.00
C ALA A 51 -16.61 0.38 -8.19
N LYS A 52 -16.65 -0.97 -8.14
CA LYS A 52 -17.35 -1.78 -9.16
C LYS A 52 -18.84 -1.45 -9.22
N ASN A 53 -19.50 -1.35 -8.07
CA ASN A 53 -20.94 -1.06 -8.00
C ASN A 53 -21.26 0.37 -8.46
N LYS A 54 -20.33 1.32 -8.31
CA LYS A 54 -20.44 2.69 -8.87
C LYS A 54 -20.11 2.77 -10.35
N TYR A 55 -19.55 1.71 -10.95
CA TYR A 55 -19.16 1.65 -12.36
C TYR A 55 -20.33 1.32 -13.31
N LEU A 56 -21.57 1.42 -12.84
CA LEU A 56 -22.78 1.04 -13.60
C LEU A 56 -23.34 2.16 -14.49
N ASP A 57 -22.96 3.43 -14.28
CA ASP A 57 -23.53 4.56 -15.05
C ASP A 57 -22.59 5.18 -16.11
N ASN A 58 -21.27 4.89 -16.09
CA ASN A 58 -20.27 5.65 -16.87
C ASN A 58 -19.62 4.90 -18.04
N LEU A 59 -20.24 3.83 -18.54
CA LEU A 59 -19.82 3.17 -19.79
C LEU A 59 -20.79 3.44 -20.95
N GLN A 60 -21.48 4.59 -20.96
CA GLN A 60 -21.96 5.17 -22.22
C GLN A 60 -20.78 5.90 -22.89
N PHE A 61 -19.86 5.14 -23.46
CA PHE A 61 -18.96 5.69 -24.47
C PHE A 61 -19.78 5.86 -25.76
N SER A 62 -20.15 7.10 -26.05
CA SER A 62 -20.51 7.57 -27.39
C SER A 62 -19.31 7.47 -28.33
#